data_AF-A0A660V5I8-F1
#
_entry.id   AF-A0A660V5I8-F1
#
_cell.length_a   1.000
_cell.length_b   1.000
_cell.length_c   1.000
_cell.angle_alpha   90.00
_cell.angle_beta   90.00
_cell.angle_gamma   90.00
#
_symmetry.space_group_name_H-M   'P 1'
#
loop_
_entity.id
_entity.type
_entity.pdbx_description
1 polymer ?
#
loop_
_entity_poly.entity_id
_entity_poly.type
_entity_poly.pdbx_seq_one_letter_code
_entity_poly.pdbx_strand_id
1 'polypeptide(L)'
;HTTWDIIAITGGLPSTIAQNRLFTVEFARIAKRHLSKKGILAFVVHTVPSMQEVELRRVAVLLKTLKSVFGYVRATIGGWLFASDSPIEISAAVFESRYRERGVSSPNFVPEYFSTLFYERDQRRLERYVEAFVEDAPLNTDSDPALVRSELLFLGRLICAADKAMVAAMMKLRLWHMLVGLAVLCGLFSLRRARVYGAVAVAGFGGLAASLVVLHLFQATVGATYLALGLLTALFMLGLWAGARWANDVGLLWRFAPLGLAVVVLAAFLLGPFSGTLLFVLNFCGGFCVGAVYSRASKILGGVSGGLLFGCDLGGATAAAVLVGCALVITAGIGAVVAVTATAAVVATILMR
;
A
#
# COMPACT_ATOMS: atom_id res chain seq x y z
N HIS A 1 -21.84 -14.31 16.49
CA HIS A 1 -21.34 -13.23 15.61
C HIS A 1 -22.45 -12.20 15.45
N THR A 2 -22.17 -10.93 15.72
CA THR A 2 -23.09 -9.82 15.46
C THR A 2 -23.18 -9.58 13.96
N THR A 3 -24.40 -9.48 13.44
CA THR A 3 -24.69 -9.18 12.03
C THR A 3 -25.35 -7.82 11.92
N TRP A 4 -25.12 -7.13 10.80
CA TRP A 4 -25.61 -5.78 10.53
C TRP A 4 -26.46 -5.77 9.27
N ASP A 5 -27.51 -4.95 9.24
CA ASP A 5 -28.30 -4.73 8.02
C ASP A 5 -27.62 -3.73 7.07
N ILE A 6 -26.84 -2.79 7.62
CA ILE A 6 -26.09 -1.82 6.83
C ILE A 6 -24.69 -1.67 7.42
N ILE A 7 -23.68 -1.75 6.57
CA ILE A 7 -22.31 -1.33 6.87
C ILE A 7 -22.00 -0.17 5.91
N ALA A 8 -21.71 1.01 6.44
CA ALA A 8 -21.44 2.20 5.64
C ALA A 8 -20.02 2.71 5.87
N ILE A 9 -19.30 2.93 4.78
CA ILE A 9 -17.95 3.50 4.77
C ILE A 9 -18.04 4.91 4.17
N THR A 10 -17.93 5.92 5.05
CA THR A 10 -18.22 7.33 4.73
C THR A 10 -16.97 8.20 4.57
N GLY A 11 -15.77 7.63 4.72
CA GLY A 11 -14.51 8.38 4.69
C GLY A 11 -14.03 8.84 3.31
N GLY A 12 -14.85 8.70 2.26
CA GLY A 12 -14.43 8.94 0.87
C GLY A 12 -13.46 7.89 0.34
N LEU A 13 -13.00 8.07 -0.90
CA LEU A 13 -12.02 7.17 -1.53
C LEU A 13 -10.65 7.23 -0.81
N PRO A 14 -9.92 6.11 -0.72
CA PRO A 14 -8.69 6.04 0.06
C PRO A 14 -7.53 6.75 -0.64
N SER A 15 -6.93 7.74 0.04
CA SER A 15 -5.68 8.38 -0.40
C SER A 15 -4.43 7.77 0.25
N THR A 16 -4.63 6.87 1.22
CA THR A 16 -3.56 6.17 1.96
C THR A 16 -3.80 4.66 2.00
N ILE A 17 -2.73 3.89 2.17
CA ILE A 17 -2.80 2.42 2.29
C ILE A 17 -3.60 2.00 3.54
N ALA A 18 -3.46 2.73 4.64
CA ALA A 18 -4.20 2.48 5.87
C ALA A 18 -5.72 2.63 5.68
N GLN A 19 -6.17 3.58 4.85
CA GLN A 19 -7.59 3.69 4.47
C GLN A 19 -7.99 2.62 3.45
N ASN A 20 -7.09 2.28 2.52
CA ASN A 20 -7.36 1.33 1.44
C ASN A 20 -7.83 -0.03 1.92
N ARG A 21 -7.38 -0.47 3.12
CA ARG A 21 -7.85 -1.72 3.73
C ARG A 21 -9.37 -1.83 3.84
N LEU A 22 -10.12 -0.72 3.83
CA LEU A 22 -11.59 -0.71 3.86
C LEU A 22 -12.22 -0.86 2.47
N PHE A 23 -11.42 -0.94 1.41
CA PHE A 23 -11.85 -0.95 0.02
C PHE A 23 -11.32 -2.17 -0.75
N THR A 24 -10.71 -3.14 -0.06
CA THR A 24 -10.12 -4.34 -0.67
C THR A 24 -11.10 -5.50 -0.76
N VAL A 25 -10.77 -6.49 -1.60
CA VAL A 25 -11.51 -7.76 -1.68
C VAL A 25 -11.57 -8.44 -0.30
N GLU A 26 -10.47 -8.40 0.45
CA GLU A 26 -10.36 -8.99 1.80
C GLU A 26 -11.39 -8.36 2.75
N PHE A 27 -11.47 -7.04 2.78
CA PHE A 27 -12.47 -6.33 3.58
C PHE A 27 -13.89 -6.59 3.09
N ALA A 28 -14.15 -6.57 1.79
CA ALA A 28 -15.47 -6.89 1.25
C ALA A 28 -15.95 -8.28 1.71
N ARG A 29 -15.05 -9.28 1.77
CA ARG A 29 -15.35 -10.61 2.32
C ARG A 29 -15.60 -10.57 3.83
N ILE A 30 -14.84 -9.79 4.60
CA ILE A 30 -15.06 -9.59 6.04
C ILE A 30 -16.43 -8.95 6.29
N ALA A 31 -16.76 -7.89 5.57
CA ALA A 31 -18.03 -7.18 5.66
C ALA A 31 -19.19 -8.11 5.31
N LYS A 32 -19.09 -8.87 4.21
CA LYS A 32 -20.10 -9.86 3.80
C LYS A 32 -20.42 -10.88 4.90
N ARG A 33 -19.42 -11.37 5.63
CA ARG A 33 -19.65 -12.30 6.76
C ARG A 33 -20.38 -11.68 7.96
N HIS A 34 -20.36 -10.36 8.07
CA HIS A 34 -21.03 -9.61 9.13
C HIS A 34 -22.30 -8.90 8.66
N LEU A 35 -22.73 -9.11 7.41
CA LEU A 35 -24.00 -8.59 6.90
C LEU A 35 -25.12 -9.62 7.10
N SER A 36 -26.34 -9.13 7.33
CA SER A 36 -27.55 -9.95 7.26
C SER A 36 -27.80 -10.40 5.80
N LYS A 37 -28.70 -11.36 5.58
CA LYS A 37 -28.99 -11.90 4.22
C LYS A 37 -29.39 -10.83 3.19
N LYS A 38 -30.04 -9.76 3.65
CA LYS A 38 -30.46 -8.60 2.85
C LYS A 38 -29.62 -7.36 3.16
N GLY A 39 -28.49 -7.54 3.84
CA GLY A 39 -27.65 -6.46 4.28
C GLY A 39 -26.96 -5.76 3.11
N ILE A 40 -26.65 -4.48 3.29
CA ILE A 40 -26.05 -3.63 2.27
C ILE A 40 -24.71 -3.09 2.79
N LEU A 41 -23.66 -3.25 1.98
CA LEU A 41 -22.41 -2.52 2.13
C LEU A 41 -22.49 -1.26 1.26
N ALA A 42 -22.25 -0.09 1.86
CA ALA A 42 -22.34 1.20 1.18
C ALA A 42 -21.03 1.98 1.27
N PHE A 43 -20.62 2.60 0.17
CA PHE A 43 -19.45 3.46 0.06
C PHE A 43 -19.82 4.84 -0.47
N VAL A 44 -19.23 5.88 0.07
CA VAL A 44 -19.27 7.24 -0.51
C VAL A 44 -18.17 7.37 -1.55
N VAL A 45 -18.54 7.68 -2.80
CA VAL A 45 -17.62 7.73 -3.96
C VAL A 45 -17.71 9.03 -4.77
N HIS A 46 -18.60 9.95 -4.39
CA HIS A 46 -18.77 11.27 -5.01
C HIS A 46 -18.85 11.25 -6.56
N THR A 47 -19.73 10.43 -7.10
CA THR A 47 -20.03 10.37 -8.54
C THR A 47 -20.82 11.58 -9.02
N VAL A 48 -20.45 12.12 -10.18
CA VAL A 48 -21.18 13.22 -10.85
C VAL A 48 -21.40 12.92 -12.34
N PRO A 49 -22.42 13.51 -12.99
CA PRO A 49 -22.72 13.22 -14.40
C PRO A 49 -21.60 13.59 -15.39
N SER A 50 -20.74 14.53 -14.99
CA SER A 50 -19.66 15.09 -15.80
C SER A 50 -18.28 14.49 -15.50
N MET A 51 -18.24 13.27 -14.94
CA MET A 51 -16.98 12.63 -14.57
C MET A 51 -16.05 12.42 -15.77
N GLN A 52 -14.77 12.73 -15.56
CA GLN A 52 -13.70 12.45 -16.51
C GLN A 52 -13.23 10.99 -16.40
N GLU A 53 -12.49 10.51 -17.41
CA GLU A 53 -11.96 9.14 -17.45
C GLU A 53 -11.23 8.72 -16.15
N VAL A 54 -10.37 9.58 -15.59
CA VAL A 54 -9.65 9.25 -14.36
C VAL A 54 -10.57 9.11 -13.17
N GLU A 55 -11.68 9.83 -13.14
CA GLU A 55 -12.69 9.69 -12.09
C GLU A 55 -13.47 8.39 -12.25
N LEU A 56 -13.88 8.07 -13.48
CA LEU A 56 -14.57 6.83 -13.82
C LEU A 56 -13.72 5.59 -13.50
N ARG A 57 -12.42 5.63 -13.78
CA ARG A 57 -11.49 4.52 -13.48
C ARG A 57 -11.40 4.20 -11.99
N ARG A 58 -11.43 5.21 -11.11
CA ARG A 58 -11.46 5.00 -9.65
C ARG A 58 -12.71 4.25 -9.21
N VAL A 59 -13.87 4.70 -9.70
CA VAL A 59 -15.16 4.07 -9.45
C VAL A 59 -15.20 2.65 -10.03
N ALA A 60 -14.62 2.43 -11.21
CA ALA A 60 -14.53 1.13 -11.86
C ALA A 60 -13.69 0.12 -11.07
N VAL A 61 -12.56 0.53 -10.48
CA VAL A 61 -11.74 -0.33 -9.60
C VAL A 61 -12.55 -0.80 -8.39
N LEU A 62 -13.27 0.11 -7.72
CA LEU A 62 -14.11 -0.24 -6.58
C LEU A 62 -15.28 -1.14 -6.99
N LEU A 63 -15.95 -0.83 -8.11
CA LEU A 63 -17.03 -1.65 -8.67
C LEU A 63 -16.57 -3.07 -8.97
N LYS A 64 -15.44 -3.24 -9.69
CA LYS A 64 -14.90 -4.58 -10.01
C LYS A 64 -14.54 -5.35 -8.75
N THR A 65 -13.89 -4.67 -7.80
CA THR A 65 -13.49 -5.25 -6.52
C THR A 65 -14.71 -5.80 -5.76
N LEU A 66 -15.80 -5.02 -5.67
CA LEU A 66 -17.01 -5.45 -4.97
C LEU A 66 -17.79 -6.52 -5.76
N LYS A 67 -17.85 -6.43 -7.11
CA LYS A 67 -18.45 -7.45 -7.98
C LYS A 67 -17.76 -8.82 -7.83
N SER A 68 -16.48 -8.85 -7.40
CA SER A 68 -15.79 -10.12 -7.11
C SER A 68 -16.26 -10.83 -5.83
N VAL A 69 -17.06 -10.17 -4.99
CA VAL A 69 -17.52 -10.69 -3.69
C VAL A 69 -19.04 -10.72 -3.55
N PHE A 70 -19.75 -9.75 -4.14
CA PHE A 70 -21.20 -9.58 -4.03
C PHE A 70 -21.88 -9.79 -5.39
N GLY A 71 -23.08 -10.39 -5.36
CA GLY A 71 -23.87 -10.64 -6.58
C GLY A 71 -24.45 -9.38 -7.22
N TYR A 72 -24.78 -8.37 -6.42
CA TYR A 72 -25.39 -7.13 -6.89
C TYR A 72 -24.57 -5.94 -6.41
N VAL A 73 -23.99 -5.19 -7.36
CA VAL A 73 -23.20 -3.98 -7.09
C VAL A 73 -23.61 -2.88 -8.06
N ARG A 74 -23.85 -1.68 -7.51
CA ARG A 74 -24.31 -0.51 -8.27
C ARG A 74 -23.72 0.77 -7.70
N ALA A 75 -23.11 1.57 -8.57
CA ALA A 75 -22.79 2.97 -8.28
C ALA A 75 -23.99 3.84 -8.64
N THR A 76 -24.23 4.91 -7.87
CA THR A 76 -25.37 5.81 -8.04
C THR A 76 -24.89 7.22 -8.26
N ILE A 77 -25.58 7.98 -9.12
CA ILE A 77 -25.23 9.39 -9.37
C ILE A 77 -25.32 10.28 -8.11
N GLY A 78 -26.03 9.83 -7.06
CA GLY A 78 -26.10 10.46 -5.74
C GLY A 78 -24.83 10.31 -4.87
N GLY A 79 -23.73 9.79 -5.42
CA GLY A 79 -22.44 9.75 -4.73
C GLY A 79 -22.22 8.50 -3.87
N TRP A 80 -23.08 7.49 -4.01
CA TRP A 80 -23.00 6.23 -3.26
C TRP A 80 -22.79 5.04 -4.17
N LEU A 81 -22.09 4.04 -3.67
CA LEU A 81 -21.98 2.72 -4.28
C LEU A 81 -22.43 1.66 -3.28
N PHE A 82 -23.38 0.84 -3.70
CA PHE A 82 -23.98 -0.20 -2.90
C PHE A 82 -23.57 -1.59 -3.39
N ALA A 83 -23.35 -2.51 -2.45
CA ALA A 83 -23.07 -3.91 -2.70
C ALA A 83 -23.90 -4.82 -1.77
N SER A 84 -24.51 -5.87 -2.32
CA SER A 84 -25.33 -6.83 -1.59
C SER A 84 -25.40 -8.17 -2.34
N ASP A 85 -25.80 -9.23 -1.63
CA ASP A 85 -26.17 -10.52 -2.25
C ASP A 85 -27.66 -10.57 -2.66
N SER A 86 -28.43 -9.56 -2.27
CA SER A 86 -29.81 -9.37 -2.72
C SER A 86 -29.90 -8.27 -3.79
N PRO A 87 -30.88 -8.32 -4.71
CA PRO A 87 -31.11 -7.25 -5.68
C PRO A 87 -31.24 -5.88 -5.01
N ILE A 88 -30.54 -4.89 -5.56
CA ILE A 88 -30.57 -3.51 -5.08
C ILE A 88 -31.43 -2.70 -6.04
N GLU A 89 -32.57 -2.22 -5.54
CA GLU A 89 -33.46 -1.35 -6.29
C GLU A 89 -33.09 0.11 -6.05
N ILE A 90 -32.67 0.80 -7.12
CA ILE A 90 -32.22 2.20 -7.08
C ILE A 90 -33.16 3.00 -7.96
N SER A 91 -34.16 3.60 -7.32
CA SER A 91 -35.21 4.36 -7.97
C SER A 91 -35.57 5.55 -7.08
N ALA A 92 -35.65 6.74 -7.68
CA ALA A 92 -36.08 7.94 -6.98
C ALA A 92 -37.46 7.75 -6.33
N ALA A 93 -38.41 7.16 -7.06
CA ALA A 93 -39.77 6.90 -6.57
C ALA A 93 -39.79 5.93 -5.38
N VAL A 94 -38.94 4.89 -5.42
CA VAL A 94 -38.84 3.91 -4.34
C VAL A 94 -38.22 4.54 -3.08
N PHE A 95 -37.20 5.37 -3.24
CA PHE A 95 -36.61 6.10 -2.10
C PHE A 95 -37.59 7.12 -1.52
N GLU A 96 -38.34 7.82 -2.37
CA GLU A 96 -39.35 8.77 -1.94
C GLU A 96 -40.47 8.10 -1.13
N SER A 97 -41.06 7.01 -1.63
CA SER A 97 -42.12 6.29 -0.90
C SER A 97 -41.61 5.74 0.42
N ARG A 98 -40.42 5.11 0.43
CA ARG A 98 -39.81 4.61 1.68
C ARG A 98 -39.50 5.70 2.69
N TYR A 99 -39.10 6.89 2.23
CA TYR A 99 -38.83 8.03 3.12
C TYR A 99 -40.12 8.53 3.78
N ARG A 100 -41.21 8.64 3.01
CA ARG A 100 -42.53 9.02 3.51
C ARG A 100 -43.12 7.96 4.45
N GLU A 101 -43.10 6.69 4.06
CA GLU A 101 -43.61 5.56 4.86
C GLU A 101 -42.93 5.42 6.21
N ARG A 102 -41.63 5.71 6.27
CA ARG A 102 -40.84 5.65 7.52
C ARG A 102 -40.99 6.89 8.40
N GLY A 103 -41.74 7.90 7.95
CA GLY A 103 -41.94 9.15 8.69
C GLY A 103 -40.63 9.91 8.95
N VAL A 104 -39.63 9.76 8.08
CA VAL A 104 -38.36 10.49 8.22
C VAL A 104 -38.61 11.96 7.91
N SER A 105 -38.15 12.84 8.79
CA SER A 105 -38.25 14.29 8.60
C SER A 105 -36.89 14.93 8.82
N SER A 106 -36.52 15.85 7.95
CA SER A 106 -35.24 16.58 7.99
C SER A 106 -35.49 18.03 7.58
N PRO A 107 -34.94 19.02 8.30
CA PRO A 107 -35.02 20.42 7.89
C PRO A 107 -34.24 20.70 6.59
N ASN A 108 -33.30 19.82 6.23
CA ASN A 108 -32.37 20.04 5.11
C ASN A 108 -32.66 19.13 3.91
N PHE A 109 -33.66 18.25 3.99
CA PHE A 109 -33.92 17.26 2.95
C PHE A 109 -35.43 17.01 2.81
N VAL A 110 -35.94 17.22 1.60
CA VAL A 110 -37.33 16.92 1.24
C VAL A 110 -37.37 15.70 0.29
N PRO A 111 -38.39 14.83 0.41
CA PRO A 111 -38.47 13.59 -0.38
C PRO A 111 -38.33 13.82 -1.90
N GLU A 112 -38.85 14.93 -2.40
CA GLU A 112 -38.86 15.30 -3.82
C GLU A 112 -37.43 15.43 -4.39
N TYR A 113 -36.42 15.67 -3.54
CA TYR A 113 -35.02 15.72 -3.95
C TYR A 113 -34.49 14.39 -4.48
N PHE A 114 -35.12 13.25 -4.16
CA PHE A 114 -34.72 11.96 -4.74
C PHE A 114 -34.83 11.96 -6.27
N SER A 115 -35.82 12.66 -6.84
CA SER A 115 -35.99 12.77 -8.30
C SER A 115 -34.82 13.50 -8.97
N THR A 116 -34.26 14.50 -8.30
CA THR A 116 -33.10 15.27 -8.77
C THR A 116 -31.79 14.52 -8.52
N LEU A 117 -31.65 13.89 -7.36
CA LEU A 117 -30.43 13.18 -6.96
C LEU A 117 -30.24 11.83 -7.67
N PHE A 118 -31.32 11.19 -8.12
CA PHE A 118 -31.28 9.90 -8.80
C PHE A 118 -31.98 9.98 -10.17
N TYR A 119 -31.66 11.03 -10.93
CA TYR A 119 -32.23 11.23 -12.25
C TYR A 119 -31.86 10.07 -13.19
N GLU A 120 -32.85 9.33 -13.68
CA GLU A 120 -32.66 8.04 -14.36
C GLU A 120 -31.78 8.12 -15.62
N ARG A 121 -31.87 9.24 -16.35
CA ARG A 121 -31.02 9.49 -17.52
C ARG A 121 -29.54 9.55 -17.14
N ASP A 122 -29.23 10.24 -16.04
CA ASP A 122 -27.87 10.47 -15.60
C ASP A 122 -27.31 9.22 -14.92
N GLN A 123 -28.15 8.46 -14.22
CA GLN A 123 -27.83 7.13 -13.72
C GLN A 123 -27.44 6.16 -14.85
N ARG A 124 -28.27 6.04 -15.91
CA ARG A 124 -27.96 5.21 -17.09
C ARG A 124 -26.70 5.68 -17.83
N ARG A 125 -26.39 6.96 -17.77
CA ARG A 125 -25.16 7.53 -18.36
C ARG A 125 -23.94 7.12 -17.54
N LEU A 126 -23.99 7.27 -16.22
CA LEU A 126 -22.93 6.84 -15.31
C LEU A 126 -22.63 5.34 -15.48
N GLU A 127 -23.66 4.50 -15.47
CA GLU A 127 -23.51 3.05 -15.62
C GLU A 127 -22.79 2.70 -16.93
N ARG A 128 -23.23 3.27 -18.07
CA ARG A 128 -22.58 3.05 -19.37
C ARG A 128 -21.12 3.48 -19.39
N TYR A 129 -20.80 4.63 -18.80
CA TYR A 129 -19.44 5.16 -18.83
C TYR A 129 -18.50 4.43 -17.89
N VAL A 130 -18.95 4.05 -16.69
CA VAL A 130 -18.12 3.31 -15.74
C VAL A 130 -17.89 1.89 -16.23
N GLU A 131 -18.93 1.21 -16.75
CA GLU A 131 -18.83 -0.19 -17.17
C GLU A 131 -17.77 -0.40 -18.27
N ALA A 132 -17.57 0.60 -19.14
CA ALA A 132 -16.51 0.60 -20.16
C ALA A 132 -15.08 0.45 -19.58
N PHE A 133 -14.87 0.74 -18.30
CA PHE A 133 -13.57 0.61 -17.63
C PHE A 133 -13.53 -0.56 -16.63
N VAL A 134 -14.66 -1.20 -16.34
CA VAL A 134 -14.74 -2.25 -15.29
C VAL A 134 -13.98 -3.51 -15.70
N GLU A 135 -14.02 -3.91 -16.98
CA GLU A 135 -13.33 -5.12 -17.43
C GLU A 135 -11.80 -4.99 -17.30
N ASP A 136 -11.24 -3.84 -17.70
CA ASP A 136 -9.80 -3.57 -17.63
C ASP A 136 -9.31 -3.14 -16.25
N ALA A 137 -10.22 -2.82 -15.32
CA ALA A 137 -9.81 -2.36 -13.99
C ALA A 137 -9.07 -3.48 -13.23
N PRO A 138 -7.97 -3.19 -12.52
CA PRO A 138 -7.38 -4.15 -11.58
C PRO A 138 -8.30 -4.37 -10.37
N LEU A 139 -8.18 -5.53 -9.72
CA LEU A 139 -8.80 -5.76 -8.42
C LEU A 139 -8.01 -5.03 -7.33
N ASN A 140 -8.70 -4.40 -6.39
CA ASN A 140 -8.07 -3.79 -5.22
C ASN A 140 -7.92 -4.85 -4.12
N THR A 141 -6.69 -5.21 -3.79
CA THR A 141 -6.37 -6.18 -2.73
C THR A 141 -5.42 -5.56 -1.72
N ASP A 142 -5.26 -6.19 -0.55
CA ASP A 142 -4.26 -5.73 0.43
C ASP A 142 -2.82 -5.79 -0.13
N SER A 143 -2.56 -6.66 -1.10
CA SER A 143 -1.25 -6.85 -1.74
C SER A 143 -0.98 -5.95 -2.96
N ASP A 144 -2.05 -5.51 -3.64
CA ASP A 144 -2.05 -4.57 -4.75
C ASP A 144 -3.12 -3.48 -4.52
N PRO A 145 -2.75 -2.34 -3.90
CA PRO A 145 -3.67 -1.26 -3.53
C PRO A 145 -4.05 -0.41 -4.76
N ALA A 146 -4.70 -1.04 -5.73
CA ALA A 146 -5.02 -0.44 -7.02
C ALA A 146 -5.89 0.82 -6.93
N LEU A 147 -6.79 0.89 -5.94
CA LEU A 147 -7.66 2.05 -5.77
C LEU A 147 -6.87 3.30 -5.34
N VAL A 148 -5.90 3.15 -4.43
CA VAL A 148 -4.99 4.24 -4.03
C VAL A 148 -4.22 4.78 -5.22
N ARG A 149 -3.73 3.91 -6.12
CA ARG A 149 -3.05 4.37 -7.34
C ARG A 149 -3.94 5.27 -8.20
N SER A 150 -5.19 4.84 -8.40
CA SER A 150 -6.15 5.61 -9.18
C SER A 150 -6.53 6.92 -8.48
N GLU A 151 -6.59 6.95 -7.15
CA GLU A 151 -6.82 8.15 -6.35
C GLU A 151 -5.64 9.14 -6.45
N LEU A 152 -4.40 8.67 -6.32
CA LEU A 152 -3.21 9.52 -6.45
C LEU A 152 -3.08 10.13 -7.85
N LEU A 153 -3.43 9.39 -8.91
CA LEU A 153 -3.50 9.92 -10.27
C LEU A 153 -4.54 11.05 -10.42
N PHE A 154 -5.66 10.94 -9.70
CA PHE A 154 -6.67 11.98 -9.65
C PHE A 154 -6.17 13.19 -8.86
N LEU A 155 -5.69 13.00 -7.64
CA LEU A 155 -5.21 14.06 -6.76
C LEU A 155 -4.05 14.85 -7.40
N GLY A 156 -3.11 14.16 -8.05
CA GLY A 156 -2.00 14.82 -8.76
C GLY A 156 -2.44 15.74 -9.91
N ARG A 157 -3.65 15.56 -10.44
CA ARG A 157 -4.23 16.47 -11.46
C ARG A 157 -4.87 17.72 -10.85
N LEU A 158 -5.25 17.69 -9.59
CA LEU A 158 -5.94 18.79 -8.93
C LEU A 158 -5.00 19.91 -8.46
N ILE A 159 -3.72 19.60 -8.24
CA ILE A 159 -2.77 20.54 -7.62
C ILE A 159 -2.11 21.43 -8.68
N CYS A 160 -1.20 20.88 -9.48
CA CYS A 160 -0.54 21.63 -10.57
C CYS A 160 -0.02 20.72 -11.69
N ALA A 161 0.43 21.32 -12.79
CA ALA A 161 0.97 20.58 -13.94
C ALA A 161 2.24 19.79 -13.61
N ALA A 162 3.08 20.29 -12.70
CA ALA A 162 4.29 19.59 -12.27
C ALA A 162 3.94 18.31 -11.49
N ASP A 163 2.97 18.37 -10.56
CA ASP A 163 2.53 17.20 -9.79
C ASP A 163 1.90 16.14 -10.69
N LYS A 164 1.07 16.56 -11.65
CA LYS A 164 0.51 15.67 -12.67
C LYS A 164 1.62 14.93 -13.43
N ALA A 165 2.66 15.64 -13.85
CA ALA A 165 3.79 15.05 -14.56
C ALA A 165 4.60 14.10 -13.66
N MET A 166 4.85 14.51 -12.41
CA MET A 166 5.55 13.71 -11.41
C MET A 166 4.82 12.39 -11.13
N VAL A 167 3.54 12.45 -10.77
CA VAL A 167 2.74 11.25 -10.49
C VAL A 167 2.64 10.35 -11.73
N ALA A 168 2.46 10.94 -12.92
CA ALA A 168 2.44 10.15 -14.16
C ALA A 168 3.79 9.48 -14.46
N ALA A 169 4.91 10.12 -14.15
CA ALA A 169 6.24 9.51 -14.26
C ALA A 169 6.44 8.38 -13.25
N MET A 170 5.99 8.58 -12.01
CA MET A 170 6.04 7.55 -10.96
C MET A 170 5.23 6.31 -11.35
N MET A 171 4.06 6.50 -11.97
CA MET A 171 3.21 5.40 -12.45
C MET A 171 3.84 4.56 -13.57
N LYS A 172 4.88 5.07 -14.25
CA LYS A 172 5.63 4.34 -15.28
C LYS A 172 6.79 3.53 -14.73
N LEU A 173 7.15 3.70 -13.46
CA LEU A 173 8.24 2.97 -12.82
C LEU A 173 7.87 1.48 -12.74
N ARG A 174 8.62 0.67 -13.48
CA ARG A 174 8.56 -0.80 -13.42
C ARG A 174 9.70 -1.36 -12.58
N LEU A 175 9.53 -2.58 -12.08
CA LEU A 175 10.54 -3.31 -11.30
C LEU A 175 11.94 -3.26 -11.92
N TRP A 176 12.07 -3.39 -13.25
CA TRP A 176 13.37 -3.34 -13.93
C TRP A 176 14.11 -2.01 -13.74
N HIS A 177 13.42 -0.88 -13.65
CA HIS A 177 14.06 0.43 -13.41
C HIS A 177 14.70 0.45 -12.02
N MET A 178 14.08 -0.22 -11.03
CA MET A 178 14.62 -0.34 -9.69
C MET A 178 15.85 -1.24 -9.67
N LEU A 179 15.81 -2.36 -10.42
CA LEU A 179 16.95 -3.25 -10.58
C LEU A 179 18.12 -2.56 -11.30
N VAL A 180 17.86 -1.74 -12.31
CA VAL A 180 18.88 -0.93 -12.99
C VAL A 180 19.46 0.11 -12.04
N GLY A 181 18.62 0.83 -11.28
CA GLY A 181 19.10 1.78 -10.28
C GLY A 181 20.00 1.14 -9.23
N LEU A 182 19.61 -0.04 -8.75
CA LEU A 182 20.42 -0.86 -7.83
C LEU A 182 21.74 -1.31 -8.49
N ALA A 183 21.70 -1.77 -9.75
CA ALA A 183 22.88 -2.19 -10.49
C ALA A 183 23.87 -1.03 -10.74
N VAL A 184 23.37 0.18 -11.02
CA VAL A 184 24.18 1.40 -11.15
C VAL A 184 24.83 1.75 -9.83
N LEU A 185 24.08 1.73 -8.72
CA LEU A 185 24.62 1.89 -7.37
C LEU A 185 25.76 0.91 -7.11
N CYS A 186 25.59 -0.36 -7.47
CA CYS A 186 26.62 -1.38 -7.28
C CYS A 186 27.83 -1.20 -8.22
N GLY A 187 27.58 -0.78 -9.47
CA GLY A 187 28.60 -0.52 -10.48
C GLY A 187 29.52 0.64 -10.11
N LEU A 188 28.97 1.73 -9.55
CA LEU A 188 29.73 2.90 -9.09
C LEU A 188 30.77 2.57 -8.02
N PHE A 189 30.58 1.47 -7.27
CA PHE A 189 31.45 1.07 -6.16
C PHE A 189 32.32 -0.18 -6.45
N SER A 190 32.50 -0.58 -7.72
CA SER A 190 33.23 -1.81 -8.07
C SER A 190 34.76 -1.79 -7.83
N LEU A 191 35.36 -0.64 -7.53
CA LEU A 191 36.79 -0.51 -7.19
C LEU A 191 37.10 -1.06 -5.78
N ARG A 192 38.25 -1.71 -5.57
CA ARG A 192 38.58 -2.50 -4.35
C ARG A 192 38.25 -1.82 -3.00
N ARG A 193 38.56 -0.53 -2.83
CA ARG A 193 38.21 0.22 -1.61
C ARG A 193 36.78 0.76 -1.61
N ALA A 194 36.21 1.01 -2.79
CA ALA A 194 34.84 1.45 -2.97
C ALA A 194 33.83 0.33 -2.65
N ARG A 195 34.21 -0.94 -2.77
CA ARG A 195 33.34 -2.11 -2.49
C ARG A 195 32.75 -2.13 -1.08
N VAL A 196 33.55 -1.76 -0.07
CA VAL A 196 33.08 -1.72 1.32
C VAL A 196 32.06 -0.60 1.53
N TYR A 197 32.28 0.56 0.93
CA TYR A 197 31.32 1.66 0.92
C TYR A 197 30.03 1.30 0.17
N GLY A 198 30.15 0.61 -0.96
CA GLY A 198 29.01 0.09 -1.73
C GLY A 198 28.20 -0.93 -0.95
N ALA A 199 28.84 -1.85 -0.23
CA ALA A 199 28.14 -2.82 0.62
C ALA A 199 27.30 -2.14 1.71
N VAL A 200 27.81 -1.07 2.31
CA VAL A 200 27.11 -0.30 3.34
C VAL A 200 25.95 0.48 2.73
N ALA A 201 26.14 1.09 1.55
CA ALA A 201 25.04 1.73 0.84
C ALA A 201 23.92 0.73 0.48
N VAL A 202 24.27 -0.45 -0.01
CA VAL A 202 23.28 -1.49 -0.35
C VAL A 202 22.60 -2.05 0.91
N ALA A 203 23.32 -2.16 2.02
CA ALA A 203 22.74 -2.54 3.31
C ALA A 203 21.75 -1.48 3.84
N GLY A 204 22.11 -0.19 3.78
CA GLY A 204 21.21 0.92 4.13
C GLY A 204 19.97 0.96 3.25
N PHE A 205 20.14 0.74 1.94
CA PHE A 205 19.02 0.58 1.00
C PHE A 205 18.12 -0.59 1.39
N GLY A 206 18.68 -1.79 1.60
CA GLY A 206 17.94 -3.00 1.94
C GLY A 206 17.22 -2.89 3.29
N GLY A 207 17.89 -2.30 4.28
CA GLY A 207 17.34 -2.04 5.61
C GLY A 207 16.13 -1.13 5.59
N LEU A 208 16.25 0.03 4.95
CA LEU A 208 15.11 0.96 4.84
C LEU A 208 13.99 0.36 3.99
N ALA A 209 14.32 -0.30 2.87
CA ALA A 209 13.32 -0.96 2.03
C ALA A 209 12.52 -2.01 2.82
N ALA A 210 13.20 -2.85 3.61
CA ALA A 210 12.56 -3.83 4.48
C ALA A 210 11.67 -3.16 5.54
N SER A 211 12.17 -2.10 6.20
CA SER A 211 11.39 -1.36 7.20
C SER A 211 10.14 -0.71 6.60
N LEU A 212 10.22 -0.19 5.38
CA LEU A 212 9.07 0.36 4.67
C LEU A 212 8.04 -0.74 4.34
N VAL A 213 8.49 -1.91 3.88
CA VAL A 213 7.60 -3.06 3.61
C VAL A 213 6.88 -3.50 4.88
N VAL A 214 7.61 -3.68 5.99
CA VAL A 214 7.03 -4.07 7.29
C VAL A 214 5.98 -3.04 7.73
N LEU A 215 6.29 -1.75 7.60
CA LEU A 215 5.36 -0.68 7.93
C LEU A 215 4.10 -0.74 7.05
N HIS A 216 4.24 -0.98 5.74
CA HIS A 216 3.11 -1.09 4.82
C HIS A 216 2.22 -2.29 5.17
N LEU A 217 2.81 -3.45 5.44
CA LEU A 217 2.09 -4.65 5.87
C LEU A 217 1.35 -4.41 7.19
N PHE A 218 1.97 -3.70 8.13
CA PHE A 218 1.33 -3.32 9.38
C PHE A 218 0.12 -2.40 9.14
N GLN A 219 0.27 -1.38 8.27
CA GLN A 219 -0.82 -0.48 7.92
C GLN A 219 -1.97 -1.17 7.20
N ALA A 220 -1.69 -2.16 6.34
CA ALA A 220 -2.72 -2.94 5.66
C ALA A 220 -3.49 -3.85 6.64
N THR A 221 -2.79 -4.52 7.56
CA THR A 221 -3.38 -5.54 8.45
C THR A 221 -3.99 -4.95 9.73
N VAL A 222 -3.22 -4.16 10.47
CA VAL A 222 -3.62 -3.61 11.79
C VAL A 222 -4.18 -2.19 11.66
N GLY A 223 -3.75 -1.45 10.64
CA GLY A 223 -4.05 -0.03 10.46
C GLY A 223 -2.89 0.86 10.91
N ALA A 224 -3.08 2.17 10.85
CA ALA A 224 -2.07 3.13 11.27
C ALA A 224 -2.33 3.60 12.72
N THR A 225 -1.44 3.23 13.65
CA THR A 225 -1.31 3.93 14.94
C THR A 225 0.08 4.56 15.02
N TYR A 226 0.15 5.85 15.37
CA TYR A 226 1.42 6.56 15.53
C TYR A 226 2.36 5.87 16.53
N LEU A 227 1.79 5.24 17.56
CA LEU A 227 2.53 4.43 18.52
C LEU A 227 3.25 3.25 17.86
N ALA A 228 2.57 2.51 16.98
CA ALA A 228 3.18 1.36 16.30
C ALA A 228 4.29 1.78 15.34
N LEU A 229 4.14 2.92 14.66
CA LEU A 229 5.21 3.49 13.83
C LEU A 229 6.44 3.83 14.67
N GLY A 230 6.24 4.49 15.82
CA GLY A 230 7.32 4.79 16.76
C GLY A 230 8.01 3.53 17.28
N LEU A 231 7.24 2.50 17.65
CA LEU A 231 7.76 1.24 18.16
C LEU A 231 8.51 0.44 17.08
N LEU A 232 7.99 0.37 15.86
CA LEU A 232 8.67 -0.25 14.71
C LEU A 232 10.03 0.42 14.49
N THR A 233 10.06 1.75 14.45
CA THR A 233 11.29 2.52 14.25
C THR A 233 12.28 2.30 15.40
N ALA A 234 11.81 2.33 16.65
CA ALA A 234 12.64 2.08 17.83
C ALA A 234 13.24 0.66 17.82
N LEU A 235 12.46 -0.35 17.45
CA LEU A 235 12.94 -1.74 17.36
C LEU A 235 13.94 -1.95 16.22
N PHE A 236 13.77 -1.26 15.10
CA PHE A 236 14.78 -1.27 14.04
C PHE A 236 16.10 -0.65 14.53
N MET A 237 16.05 0.49 15.21
CA MET A 237 17.21 1.14 15.80
C MET A 237 17.87 0.30 16.91
N LEU A 238 17.08 -0.36 17.75
CA LEU A 238 17.57 -1.30 18.75
C LEU A 238 18.25 -2.50 18.09
N GLY A 239 17.67 -3.01 17.00
CA GLY A 239 18.26 -4.04 16.15
C GLY A 239 19.61 -3.61 15.60
N LEU A 240 19.69 -2.42 14.98
CA LEU A 240 20.94 -1.83 14.48
C LEU A 240 22.03 -1.79 15.54
N TRP A 241 21.71 -1.28 16.73
CA TRP A 241 22.63 -1.24 17.86
C TRP A 241 23.10 -2.64 18.29
N ALA A 242 22.15 -3.56 18.47
CA ALA A 242 22.44 -4.95 18.86
C ALA A 242 23.33 -5.65 17.82
N GLY A 243 23.00 -5.48 16.54
CA GLY A 243 23.78 -6.01 15.42
C GLY A 243 25.20 -5.48 15.42
N ALA A 244 25.38 -4.17 15.59
CA ALA A 244 26.71 -3.57 15.61
C ALA A 244 27.57 -4.04 16.80
N ARG A 245 26.94 -4.26 17.97
CA ARG A 245 27.59 -4.69 19.22
C ARG A 245 28.03 -6.15 19.17
N TRP A 246 27.16 -7.05 18.72
CA TRP A 246 27.35 -8.50 18.81
C TRP A 246 27.85 -9.17 17.53
N ALA A 247 27.86 -8.49 16.37
CA ALA A 247 28.31 -9.08 15.10
C ALA A 247 29.72 -9.70 15.10
N ASN A 248 30.55 -9.38 16.11
CA ASN A 248 31.91 -9.88 16.24
C ASN A 248 32.01 -11.29 16.79
N ASP A 249 31.05 -11.72 17.61
CA ASP A 249 31.07 -13.04 18.27
C ASP A 249 30.38 -14.11 17.42
N VAL A 250 29.49 -13.70 16.52
CA VAL A 250 28.67 -14.54 15.66
C VAL A 250 29.27 -14.65 14.25
N GLY A 251 30.43 -15.29 14.17
CA GLY A 251 31.14 -15.62 12.91
C GLY A 251 30.37 -16.50 11.91
N LEU A 252 29.09 -16.81 12.16
CA LEU A 252 28.21 -17.64 11.33
C LEU A 252 27.02 -16.88 10.70
N LEU A 253 26.58 -15.75 11.29
CA LEU A 253 25.37 -15.03 10.85
C LEU A 253 25.56 -14.29 9.51
N TRP A 254 26.81 -14.04 9.10
CA TRP A 254 27.14 -13.41 7.82
C TRP A 254 26.81 -14.26 6.59
N ARG A 255 26.73 -15.60 6.72
CA ARG A 255 26.30 -16.50 5.63
C ARG A 255 24.79 -16.50 5.42
N PHE A 256 24.03 -16.03 6.40
CA PHE A 256 22.56 -16.09 6.41
C PHE A 256 21.88 -14.73 6.53
N ALA A 257 22.59 -13.61 6.68
CA ALA A 257 21.99 -12.27 6.83
C ALA A 257 21.03 -11.86 5.68
N PRO A 258 21.30 -12.20 4.39
CA PRO A 258 20.35 -11.97 3.29
C PRO A 258 19.26 -13.05 3.18
N LEU A 259 19.66 -14.30 3.41
CA LEU A 259 18.78 -15.46 3.26
C LEU A 259 17.74 -15.50 4.39
N GLY A 260 18.12 -15.10 5.59
CA GLY A 260 17.27 -14.95 6.76
C GLY A 260 16.25 -13.84 6.56
N LEU A 261 16.65 -12.67 6.04
CA LEU A 261 15.72 -11.60 5.69
C LEU A 261 14.78 -12.01 4.54
N ALA A 262 15.31 -12.66 3.49
CA ALA A 262 14.51 -13.15 2.36
C ALA A 262 13.53 -14.27 2.78
N VAL A 263 13.95 -15.22 3.60
CA VAL A 263 13.10 -16.29 4.18
C VAL A 263 12.10 -15.72 5.17
N VAL A 264 12.49 -14.72 5.96
CA VAL A 264 11.60 -14.00 6.87
C VAL A 264 10.50 -13.26 6.12
N VAL A 265 10.85 -12.59 5.02
CA VAL A 265 9.91 -11.84 4.17
C VAL A 265 9.06 -12.77 3.27
N LEU A 266 9.59 -13.96 2.92
CA LEU A 266 8.91 -15.03 2.19
C LEU A 266 8.04 -15.95 3.08
N ALA A 267 8.37 -16.12 4.37
CA ALA A 267 7.58 -16.86 5.36
C ALA A 267 6.48 -15.99 5.98
N ALA A 268 6.78 -14.71 6.25
CA ALA A 268 5.81 -13.64 6.07
C ALA A 268 5.21 -13.75 4.65
N PHE A 269 4.09 -13.20 4.20
CA PHE A 269 3.58 -13.38 2.83
C PHE A 269 3.00 -14.78 2.55
N LEU A 270 3.70 -15.89 2.85
CA LEU A 270 3.16 -17.25 2.69
C LEU A 270 2.29 -17.74 3.87
N LEU A 271 2.49 -17.26 5.10
CA LEU A 271 1.82 -17.80 6.30
C LEU A 271 0.49 -17.14 6.72
N GLY A 272 -0.14 -16.30 5.87
CA GLY A 272 -1.47 -15.76 6.15
C GLY A 272 -1.51 -14.57 7.14
N PRO A 273 -2.67 -14.27 7.76
CA PRO A 273 -2.90 -12.99 8.43
C PRO A 273 -1.95 -12.84 9.62
N PHE A 274 -1.00 -11.93 9.46
CA PHE A 274 0.05 -11.67 10.42
C PHE A 274 -0.50 -11.18 11.75
N SER A 275 0.02 -11.72 12.85
CA SER A 275 -0.02 -11.00 14.11
C SER A 275 0.94 -9.82 14.02
N GLY A 276 0.51 -8.63 14.45
CA GLY A 276 1.37 -7.43 14.46
C GLY A 276 2.70 -7.64 15.20
N THR A 277 2.75 -8.59 16.14
CA THR A 277 3.94 -9.04 16.85
C THR A 277 5.03 -9.56 15.93
N LEU A 278 4.69 -10.35 14.90
CA LEU A 278 5.69 -10.90 13.99
C LEU A 278 6.39 -9.78 13.22
N LEU A 279 5.64 -8.80 12.71
CA LEU A 279 6.15 -7.61 12.01
C LEU A 279 7.19 -6.84 12.86
N PHE A 280 6.97 -6.70 14.17
CA PHE A 280 7.94 -6.06 15.07
C PHE A 280 9.26 -6.84 15.15
N VAL A 281 9.20 -8.17 15.26
CA VAL A 281 10.39 -9.03 15.29
C VAL A 281 11.15 -8.96 13.97
N LEU A 282 10.45 -8.96 12.84
CA LEU A 282 11.09 -8.86 11.52
C LEU A 282 11.84 -7.53 11.37
N ASN A 283 11.25 -6.43 11.84
CA ASN A 283 11.88 -5.12 11.76
C ASN A 283 13.16 -5.05 12.60
N PHE A 284 13.13 -5.64 13.81
CA PHE A 284 14.32 -5.77 14.65
C PHE A 284 15.43 -6.58 13.95
N CYS A 285 15.09 -7.72 13.34
CA CYS A 285 16.05 -8.55 12.62
C CYS A 285 16.65 -7.81 11.41
N GLY A 286 15.84 -7.02 10.69
CA GLY A 286 16.31 -6.15 9.61
C GLY A 286 17.36 -5.16 10.10
N GLY A 287 17.09 -4.46 11.20
CA GLY A 287 18.04 -3.55 11.83
C GLY A 287 19.33 -4.27 12.26
N PHE A 288 19.21 -5.44 12.88
CA PHE A 288 20.35 -6.25 13.31
C PHE A 288 21.30 -6.59 12.16
N CYS A 289 20.77 -6.97 11.00
CA CYS A 289 21.58 -7.30 9.82
C CYS A 289 22.37 -6.09 9.31
N VAL A 290 21.73 -4.92 9.22
CA VAL A 290 22.39 -3.68 8.77
C VAL A 290 23.48 -3.27 9.75
N GLY A 291 23.21 -3.35 11.05
CA GLY A 291 24.19 -3.01 12.10
C GLY A 291 25.42 -3.92 12.06
N ALA A 292 25.24 -5.21 11.75
CA ALA A 292 26.33 -6.15 11.59
C ALA A 292 27.22 -5.82 10.38
N VAL A 293 26.63 -5.47 9.23
CA VAL A 293 27.37 -5.02 8.03
C VAL A 293 28.15 -3.75 8.33
N TYR A 294 27.53 -2.78 8.99
CA TYR A 294 28.14 -1.49 9.32
C TYR A 294 29.36 -1.65 10.27
N SER A 295 29.22 -2.44 11.34
CA SER A 295 30.29 -2.72 12.30
C SER A 295 31.51 -3.39 11.64
N ARG A 296 31.27 -4.34 10.73
CA ARG A 296 32.35 -5.00 10.00
C ARG A 296 33.03 -4.07 9.00
N ALA A 297 32.26 -3.27 8.27
CA ALA A 297 32.78 -2.30 7.31
C ALA A 297 33.67 -1.25 8.00
N SER A 298 33.27 -0.78 9.18
CA SER A 298 34.06 0.13 10.02
C SER A 298 35.41 -0.47 10.42
N LYS A 299 35.46 -1.77 10.75
CA LYS A 299 36.73 -2.47 11.06
C LYS A 299 37.64 -2.62 9.85
N ILE A 300 37.10 -2.93 8.68
CA ILE A 300 37.88 -3.12 7.44
C ILE A 300 38.51 -1.81 6.98
N LEU A 301 37.78 -0.70 7.12
CA LEU A 301 38.24 0.62 6.66
C LEU A 301 39.12 1.34 7.69
N GLY A 302 39.12 0.92 8.95
CA GLY A 302 39.78 1.62 10.05
C GLY A 302 39.02 2.91 10.40
N GLY A 303 38.87 3.23 11.69
CA GLY A 303 37.94 4.25 12.22
C GLY A 303 38.03 5.68 11.65
N VAL A 304 38.99 5.99 10.77
CA VAL A 304 39.21 7.28 10.10
C VAL A 304 38.10 7.60 9.08
N SER A 305 37.36 6.60 8.57
CA SER A 305 36.36 6.79 7.50
C SER A 305 34.89 6.77 7.97
N GLY A 306 34.62 6.94 9.28
CA GLY A 306 33.27 6.82 9.85
C GLY A 306 32.22 7.75 9.23
N GLY A 307 32.59 8.99 8.89
CA GLY A 307 31.67 9.94 8.25
C GLY A 307 31.28 9.55 6.81
N LEU A 308 32.24 9.00 6.04
CA LEU A 308 31.97 8.55 4.67
C LEU A 308 31.11 7.28 4.67
N LEU A 309 31.35 6.37 5.62
CA LEU A 309 30.53 5.19 5.89
C LEU A 309 29.07 5.57 6.20
N PHE A 310 28.87 6.53 7.10
CA PHE A 310 27.55 7.06 7.43
C PHE A 310 26.87 7.69 6.21
N GLY A 311 27.61 8.48 5.43
CA GLY A 311 27.10 9.08 4.19
C GLY A 311 26.67 8.04 3.15
N CYS A 312 27.40 6.93 3.02
CA CYS A 312 27.03 5.82 2.14
C CYS A 312 25.77 5.10 2.61
N ASP A 313 25.64 4.80 3.90
CA ASP A 313 24.43 4.20 4.48
C ASP A 313 23.21 5.09 4.23
N LEU A 314 23.32 6.38 4.54
CA LEU A 314 22.25 7.37 4.35
C LEU A 314 21.92 7.58 2.87
N GLY A 315 22.92 7.57 1.98
CA GLY A 315 22.71 7.66 0.53
C GLY A 315 21.93 6.47 -0.01
N GLY A 316 22.29 5.26 0.44
CA GLY A 316 21.56 4.04 0.13
C GLY A 316 20.13 4.05 0.66
N ALA A 317 19.95 4.45 1.92
CA ALA A 317 18.64 4.61 2.53
C ALA A 317 17.80 5.67 1.79
N THR A 318 18.37 6.81 1.40
CA THR A 318 17.66 7.85 0.62
C THR A 318 17.17 7.31 -0.72
N ALA A 319 18.01 6.53 -1.43
CA ALA A 319 17.61 5.86 -2.66
C ALA A 319 16.46 4.87 -2.42
N ALA A 320 16.46 4.13 -1.31
CA ALA A 320 15.33 3.29 -0.92
C ALA A 320 14.08 4.11 -0.58
N ALA A 321 14.19 5.22 0.15
CA ALA A 321 13.06 6.06 0.52
C ALA A 321 12.30 6.55 -0.74
N VAL A 322 13.06 7.01 -1.74
CA VAL A 322 12.49 7.46 -3.01
C VAL A 322 12.01 6.28 -3.83
N LEU A 323 12.87 5.31 -4.15
CA LEU A 323 12.49 4.22 -5.06
C LEU A 323 11.43 3.32 -4.45
N VAL A 324 11.65 2.83 -3.23
CA VAL A 324 10.75 1.89 -2.56
C VAL A 324 9.54 2.60 -2.00
N GLY A 325 9.67 3.77 -1.37
CA GLY A 325 8.51 4.53 -0.89
C GLY A 325 7.56 4.94 -2.02
N CYS A 326 8.10 5.38 -3.16
CA CYS A 326 7.29 5.72 -4.33
C CYS A 326 6.75 4.47 -5.05
N ALA A 327 7.54 3.38 -5.20
CA ALA A 327 7.10 2.20 -5.93
C ALA A 327 6.16 1.26 -5.14
N LEU A 328 6.33 1.15 -3.81
CA LEU A 328 5.45 0.36 -2.92
C LEU A 328 4.01 0.83 -3.01
N VAL A 329 3.83 2.14 -3.07
CA VAL A 329 2.50 2.77 -3.07
C VAL A 329 1.89 2.77 -4.48
N ILE A 330 2.69 2.74 -5.55
CA ILE A 330 2.27 3.22 -6.86
C ILE A 330 2.33 2.19 -7.99
N THR A 331 3.19 1.17 -7.99
CA THR A 331 3.34 0.37 -9.25
C THR A 331 3.54 -1.13 -9.11
N ALA A 332 4.16 -1.64 -8.05
CA ALA A 332 4.76 -2.98 -8.13
C ALA A 332 4.16 -4.02 -7.16
N GLY A 333 3.21 -3.61 -6.31
CA GLY A 333 2.71 -4.45 -5.23
C GLY A 333 3.82 -4.82 -4.23
N ILE A 334 3.44 -5.49 -3.16
CA ILE A 334 4.41 -5.83 -2.09
C ILE A 334 5.48 -6.81 -2.59
N GLY A 335 5.11 -7.77 -3.45
CA GLY A 335 6.01 -8.83 -3.91
C GLY A 335 7.23 -8.36 -4.71
N ALA A 336 7.09 -7.30 -5.52
CA ALA A 336 8.21 -6.76 -6.28
C ALA A 336 9.25 -6.08 -5.37
N VAL A 337 8.79 -5.40 -4.33
CA VAL A 337 9.70 -4.74 -3.37
C VAL A 337 10.46 -5.78 -2.57
N VAL A 338 9.81 -6.87 -2.19
CA VAL A 338 10.49 -8.04 -1.61
C VAL A 338 11.61 -8.54 -2.52
N ALA A 339 11.36 -8.69 -3.81
CA ALA A 339 12.37 -9.15 -4.77
C ALA A 339 13.56 -8.17 -4.89
N VAL A 340 13.31 -6.86 -4.88
CA VAL A 340 14.37 -5.84 -4.90
C VAL A 340 15.21 -5.89 -3.62
N THR A 341 14.58 -5.97 -2.45
CA THR A 341 15.27 -6.06 -1.16
C THR A 341 16.11 -7.33 -1.07
N ALA A 342 15.58 -8.47 -1.55
CA ALA A 342 16.33 -9.73 -1.60
C ALA A 342 17.56 -9.62 -2.51
N THR A 343 17.40 -9.01 -3.69
CA THR A 343 18.51 -8.78 -4.64
C THR A 343 19.58 -7.88 -4.02
N ALA A 344 19.19 -6.77 -3.39
CA ALA A 344 20.10 -5.88 -2.69
C ALA A 344 20.91 -6.62 -1.62
N ALA A 345 20.25 -7.45 -0.80
CA ALA A 345 20.92 -8.19 0.26
C ALA A 345 21.96 -9.21 -0.28
N VAL A 346 21.64 -9.88 -1.40
CA VAL A 346 22.60 -10.77 -2.09
C VAL A 346 23.81 -9.98 -2.57
N VAL A 347 23.59 -8.82 -3.19
CA VAL A 347 24.69 -8.00 -3.72
C VAL A 347 25.57 -7.43 -2.62
N ALA A 348 25.00 -6.95 -1.51
CA ALA A 348 25.78 -6.50 -0.35
C ALA A 348 26.72 -7.58 0.18
N THR A 349 26.28 -8.85 0.17
CA THR A 349 27.08 -9.98 0.63
C THR A 349 28.21 -10.31 -0.32
N ILE A 350 27.97 -10.21 -1.63
CA ILE A 350 29.01 -10.40 -2.66
C ILE A 350 30.07 -9.29 -2.54
N LEU A 351 29.66 -8.05 -2.31
CA LEU A 351 30.56 -6.90 -2.17
C LEU A 351 31.46 -6.94 -0.92
N MET A 352 31.03 -7.65 0.13
CA MET A 352 31.77 -7.81 1.39
C MET A 352 32.78 -8.98 1.38
N ARG A 353 32.79 -9.82 0.33
CA ARG A 353 33.79 -10.88 0.15
C ARG A 353 35.08 -10.35 -0.48
#